data_AF-A0A397FJ03-F1
#
_entry.id   AF-A0A397FJ03-F1
#
_cell.length_a   1.000
_cell.length_b   1.000
_cell.length_c   1.000
_cell.angle_alpha   90.00
_cell.angle_beta   90.00
_cell.angle_gamma   90.00
#
_symmetry.space_group_name_H-M   'P 1'
#
loop_
_entity.id
_entity.type
_entity.pdbx_description
1 polymer ?
#
loop_
_entity_poly.entity_id
_entity_poly.type
_entity_poly.pdbx_seq_one_letter_code
_entity_poly.pdbx_strand_id
1 'polypeptide(L)'
;MATTTTPTTNKRRKVEQKHPLVIAEEITEEDVVDAHELSEDTGLHSSTKAKMYFQWLIYPDFYANYWERKPLHIKRNFPDYYDGWFNRQEIERMLKEHTLAYGEDIDLTKYENETRTTLNPSGTATSKTVRLRFACQWFQPTCPLQVWKHFEDGCSVRLLCPQKFSDKMWKMLSILEEEWGCMAGSNTYLTPKGTQVEGKKLWKVYAPLSDDETLPR
;
A
#
# COMPACT_ATOMS: atom_id res chain seq x y z
N MET A 1 -26.52 19.54 59.80
CA MET A 1 -25.76 18.63 58.93
C MET A 1 -26.38 18.73 57.54
N ALA A 2 -25.70 19.39 56.61
CA ALA A 2 -26.15 19.55 55.23
C ALA A 2 -25.60 18.38 54.40
N THR A 3 -26.49 17.54 53.87
CA THR A 3 -26.15 16.45 52.95
C THR A 3 -26.20 16.96 51.52
N THR A 4 -25.02 17.24 50.97
CA THR A 4 -24.82 17.60 49.57
C THR A 4 -24.94 16.35 48.70
N THR A 5 -26.01 16.25 47.91
CA THR A 5 -26.16 15.25 46.86
C THR A 5 -25.42 15.70 45.60
N THR A 6 -24.35 14.98 45.24
CA THR A 6 -23.66 15.13 43.95
C THR A 6 -24.54 14.58 42.80
N PRO A 7 -24.65 15.27 41.66
CA PRO A 7 -25.36 14.74 40.51
C PRO A 7 -24.50 13.74 39.76
N THR A 8 -25.08 12.57 39.48
CA THR A 8 -24.50 11.50 38.66
C THR A 8 -24.33 11.97 37.22
N THR A 9 -23.09 11.97 36.73
CA THR A 9 -22.77 12.27 35.34
C THR A 9 -23.24 11.13 34.44
N ASN A 10 -24.31 11.37 33.67
CA ASN A 10 -24.72 10.48 32.60
C ASN A 10 -23.59 10.38 31.55
N LYS A 11 -22.94 9.21 31.47
CA LYS A 11 -22.05 8.87 30.35
C LYS A 11 -22.87 8.91 29.07
N ARG A 12 -22.68 9.95 28.25
CA ARG A 12 -23.19 9.99 26.87
C ARG A 12 -22.64 8.77 26.13
N ARG A 13 -23.52 7.80 25.89
CA ARG A 13 -23.24 6.66 25.02
C ARG A 13 -22.99 7.21 23.61
N LYS A 14 -21.74 7.18 23.17
CA LYS A 14 -21.33 7.57 21.82
C LYS A 14 -22.00 6.57 20.88
N VAL A 15 -23.05 7.00 20.18
CA VAL A 15 -23.65 6.20 19.12
C VAL A 15 -22.62 6.15 18.00
N GLU A 16 -22.01 4.98 17.81
CA GLU A 16 -21.07 4.76 16.73
C GLU A 16 -21.87 4.82 15.42
N GLN A 17 -21.76 5.95 14.71
CA GLN A 17 -22.34 6.07 13.38
C GLN A 17 -21.64 5.05 12.47
N LYS A 18 -22.33 3.96 12.14
CA LYS A 18 -21.91 3.07 11.05
C LYS A 18 -21.90 3.91 9.77
N HIS A 19 -20.71 4.28 9.30
CA HIS A 19 -20.58 4.94 8.02
C HIS A 19 -20.97 3.93 6.92
N PRO A 20 -21.83 4.32 5.96
CA PRO A 20 -22.38 3.41 4.95
C PRO A 20 -21.34 2.86 3.95
N LEU A 21 -20.08 3.31 4.04
CA LEU A 21 -18.96 2.91 3.19
C LEU A 21 -17.95 2.00 3.90
N VAL A 22 -18.18 1.70 5.19
CA VAL A 22 -17.24 0.95 6.03
C VAL A 22 -17.80 -0.44 6.31
N ILE A 23 -17.13 -1.46 5.79
CA ILE A 23 -17.35 -2.86 6.18
C ILE A 23 -16.39 -3.18 7.32
N ALA A 24 -16.93 -3.70 8.42
CA ALA A 24 -16.18 -4.00 9.65
C ALA A 24 -16.67 -5.31 10.28
N GLU A 25 -16.95 -6.30 9.43
CA GLU A 25 -17.26 -7.65 9.90
C GLU A 25 -16.00 -8.27 10.52
N GLU A 26 -16.16 -8.93 11.65
CA GLU A 26 -15.06 -9.69 12.26
C GLU A 26 -14.78 -10.91 11.39
N ILE A 27 -13.50 -11.11 11.07
CA ILE A 27 -13.00 -12.25 10.31
C ILE A 27 -12.19 -13.10 11.30
N THR A 28 -12.51 -14.38 11.47
CA THR A 28 -11.68 -15.29 12.28
C THR A 28 -10.62 -15.97 11.41
N GLU A 29 -9.59 -16.58 12.02
CA GLU A 29 -8.56 -17.31 11.25
C GLU A 29 -9.15 -18.42 10.37
N GLU A 30 -10.22 -19.07 10.83
CA GLU A 30 -10.91 -20.13 10.09
C GLU A 30 -11.67 -19.62 8.87
N ASP A 31 -12.01 -18.32 8.84
CA ASP A 31 -12.71 -17.68 7.72
C ASP A 31 -11.75 -17.20 6.62
N VAL A 32 -10.44 -17.13 6.90
CA VAL A 32 -9.43 -16.62 5.97
C VAL A 32 -8.83 -17.75 5.15
N VAL A 33 -9.14 -17.75 3.86
CA VAL A 33 -8.35 -18.52 2.89
C VAL A 33 -6.90 -18.02 2.92
N ASP A 34 -5.94 -18.93 3.09
CA ASP A 34 -4.52 -18.59 2.97
C ASP A 34 -4.20 -18.21 1.52
N ALA A 35 -4.04 -16.91 1.29
CA ALA A 35 -3.74 -16.38 -0.03
C ALA A 35 -2.34 -16.78 -0.53
N HIS A 36 -1.38 -17.05 0.38
CA HIS A 36 -0.06 -17.54 -0.02
C HIS A 36 -0.20 -18.96 -0.57
N GLU A 37 -0.88 -19.85 0.16
CA GLU A 37 -1.16 -21.21 -0.31
C GLU A 37 -1.95 -21.19 -1.64
N LEU A 38 -3.03 -20.41 -1.70
CA LEU A 38 -3.86 -20.28 -2.90
C LEU A 38 -3.05 -19.79 -4.11
N SER A 39 -2.07 -18.90 -3.90
CA SER A 39 -1.21 -18.42 -4.98
C SER A 39 -0.35 -19.53 -5.59
N GLU A 40 0.13 -20.46 -4.76
CA GLU A 40 1.00 -21.57 -5.17
C GLU A 40 0.24 -22.81 -5.65
N ASP A 41 -1.08 -22.90 -5.41
CA ASP A 41 -1.87 -24.08 -5.74
C ASP A 41 -1.98 -24.31 -7.27
N THR A 42 -1.27 -25.30 -7.79
CA THR A 42 -1.31 -25.67 -9.22
C THR A 42 -2.46 -26.62 -9.58
N GLY A 43 -3.23 -27.10 -8.61
CA GLY A 43 -4.36 -28.01 -8.79
C GLY A 43 -5.68 -27.31 -9.13
N LEU A 44 -5.79 -26.01 -8.84
CA LEU A 44 -6.95 -25.20 -9.19
C LEU A 44 -6.86 -24.63 -10.60
N HIS A 45 -7.99 -24.63 -11.31
CA HIS A 45 -8.13 -23.89 -12.56
C HIS A 45 -7.90 -22.39 -12.33
N SER A 46 -7.20 -21.72 -13.25
CA SER A 46 -6.80 -20.30 -13.14
C SER A 46 -7.97 -19.39 -12.76
N SER A 47 -9.09 -19.50 -13.48
CA SER A 47 -10.28 -18.69 -13.25
C SER A 47 -10.94 -18.93 -11.89
N THR A 48 -10.88 -20.15 -11.33
CA THR A 48 -11.38 -20.43 -9.99
C THR A 48 -10.45 -19.83 -8.93
N LYS A 49 -9.13 -19.99 -9.13
CA LYS A 49 -8.12 -19.38 -8.27
C LYS A 49 -8.28 -17.86 -8.23
N ALA A 50 -8.43 -17.22 -9.38
CA ALA A 50 -8.58 -15.78 -9.51
C ALA A 50 -9.78 -15.24 -8.72
N LYS A 51 -10.95 -15.91 -8.85
CA LYS A 51 -12.16 -15.55 -8.10
C LYS A 51 -11.99 -15.70 -6.59
N MET A 52 -11.42 -16.81 -6.12
CA MET A 52 -11.17 -17.04 -4.70
C MET A 52 -10.17 -16.02 -4.14
N TYR A 53 -9.13 -15.72 -4.92
CA TYR A 53 -8.09 -14.78 -4.53
C TYR A 53 -8.63 -13.34 -4.47
N PHE A 54 -9.45 -12.95 -5.45
CA PHE A 54 -10.12 -11.66 -5.43
C PHE A 54 -11.12 -11.58 -4.28
N GLN A 55 -11.88 -12.63 -4.02
CA GLN A 55 -12.80 -12.68 -2.87
C GLN A 55 -12.05 -12.47 -1.55
N TRP A 56 -10.90 -13.14 -1.34
CA TRP A 56 -10.02 -12.85 -0.20
C TRP A 56 -9.67 -11.34 -0.13
N LEU A 57 -9.26 -10.74 -1.24
CA LEU A 57 -8.81 -9.33 -1.27
C LEU A 57 -9.90 -8.31 -0.88
N ILE A 58 -11.19 -8.55 -1.17
CA ILE A 58 -12.23 -7.49 -1.19
C ILE A 58 -13.63 -7.87 -0.63
N TYR A 59 -13.81 -9.07 -0.06
CA TYR A 59 -15.12 -9.53 0.45
C TYR A 59 -15.85 -8.52 1.36
N PRO A 60 -17.21 -8.37 1.31
CA PRO A 60 -18.20 -8.91 0.35
C PRO A 60 -18.78 -7.89 -0.68
N ASP A 61 -19.45 -8.41 -1.73
CA ASP A 61 -20.33 -7.72 -2.70
C ASP A 61 -19.78 -6.51 -3.48
N PHE A 62 -18.50 -6.55 -3.86
CA PHE A 62 -17.79 -5.45 -4.51
C PHE A 62 -18.37 -5.03 -5.87
N TYR A 63 -18.51 -5.96 -6.83
CA TYR A 63 -18.93 -5.59 -8.19
C TYR A 63 -20.34 -5.03 -8.26
N ALA A 64 -21.27 -5.59 -7.48
CA ALA A 64 -22.66 -5.15 -7.51
C ALA A 64 -22.83 -3.73 -6.95
N ASN A 65 -22.08 -3.38 -5.90
CA ASN A 65 -22.36 -2.21 -5.07
C ASN A 65 -21.31 -1.10 -5.13
N TYR A 66 -20.05 -1.40 -5.45
CA TYR A 66 -18.92 -0.48 -5.25
C TYR A 66 -18.12 -0.18 -6.51
N TRP A 67 -17.81 -1.20 -7.32
CA TRP A 67 -17.00 -1.06 -8.54
C TRP A 67 -17.52 0.08 -9.43
N GLU A 68 -16.64 1.01 -9.80
CA GLU A 68 -16.94 2.21 -10.63
C GLU A 68 -18.13 3.07 -10.12
N ARG A 69 -18.53 2.96 -8.84
CA ARG A 69 -19.71 3.66 -8.28
C ARG A 69 -19.42 4.47 -7.04
N LYS A 70 -18.74 3.88 -6.05
CA LYS A 70 -18.47 4.56 -4.77
C LYS A 70 -17.28 3.92 -4.02
N PRO A 71 -16.61 4.67 -3.14
CA PRO A 71 -15.52 4.13 -2.33
C PRO A 71 -15.96 2.98 -1.41
N LEU A 72 -15.09 2.01 -1.20
CA LEU A 72 -15.23 0.93 -0.22
C LEU A 72 -14.06 1.00 0.78
N HIS A 73 -14.37 0.99 2.08
CA HIS A 73 -13.37 0.88 3.14
C HIS A 73 -13.64 -0.39 3.95
N ILE A 74 -12.70 -1.34 3.90
CA ILE A 74 -12.78 -2.60 4.65
C ILE A 74 -11.87 -2.50 5.88
N LYS A 75 -12.46 -2.51 7.08
CA LYS A 75 -11.74 -2.64 8.35
C LYS A 75 -11.63 -4.12 8.68
N ARG A 76 -10.47 -4.70 8.37
CA ARG A 76 -10.20 -6.14 8.58
C ARG A 76 -10.19 -6.56 10.05
N ASN A 77 -9.75 -5.68 10.95
CA ASN A 77 -9.48 -6.00 12.37
C ASN A 77 -8.58 -7.23 12.58
N PHE A 78 -7.80 -7.60 11.56
CA PHE A 78 -6.85 -8.71 11.53
C PHE A 78 -5.49 -8.11 11.12
N PRO A 79 -4.59 -7.82 12.08
CA PRO A 79 -3.35 -7.08 11.80
C PRO A 79 -2.45 -7.74 10.75
N ASP A 80 -2.36 -9.07 10.79
CA ASP A 80 -1.39 -9.85 10.01
C ASP A 80 -1.99 -10.31 8.65
N TYR A 81 -3.14 -9.77 8.25
CA TYR A 81 -3.92 -10.25 7.10
C TYR A 81 -3.15 -10.16 5.77
N TYR A 82 -2.27 -9.16 5.67
CA TYR A 82 -1.44 -8.91 4.49
C TYR A 82 0.03 -9.27 4.73
N ASP A 83 0.36 -9.94 5.83
CA ASP A 83 1.73 -10.29 6.15
C ASP A 83 2.33 -11.20 5.07
N GLY A 84 3.63 -11.03 4.88
CA GLY A 84 4.39 -11.80 3.91
C GLY A 84 4.30 -11.30 2.46
N TRP A 85 3.39 -10.38 2.09
CA TRP A 85 3.28 -9.87 0.72
C TRP A 85 4.28 -8.76 0.39
N PHE A 86 4.29 -7.67 1.16
CA PHE A 86 5.20 -6.56 0.94
C PHE A 86 5.43 -5.75 2.22
N ASN A 87 6.70 -5.43 2.53
CA ASN A 87 7.06 -4.65 3.71
C ASN A 87 8.32 -3.80 3.44
N ARG A 88 8.78 -3.06 4.45
CA ARG A 88 10.00 -2.24 4.35
C ARG A 88 11.23 -3.09 4.02
N GLN A 89 11.35 -4.28 4.59
CA GLN A 89 12.46 -5.19 4.36
C GLN A 89 12.55 -5.60 2.89
N GLU A 90 11.41 -5.73 2.20
CA GLU A 90 11.37 -6.01 0.77
C GLU A 90 11.96 -4.84 -0.05
N ILE A 91 11.71 -3.58 0.34
CA ILE A 91 12.34 -2.41 -0.28
C ILE A 91 13.86 -2.42 -0.04
N GLU A 92 14.29 -2.72 1.19
CA GLU A 92 15.71 -2.85 1.55
C GLU A 92 16.40 -3.95 0.74
N ARG A 93 15.75 -5.10 0.58
CA ARG A 93 16.21 -6.22 -0.27
C ARG A 93 16.34 -5.77 -1.73
N MET A 94 15.31 -5.12 -2.29
CA MET A 94 15.32 -4.66 -3.68
C MET A 94 16.45 -3.67 -3.94
N LEU A 95 16.65 -2.69 -3.06
CA LEU A 95 17.76 -1.75 -3.14
C LEU A 95 19.12 -2.45 -3.01
N LYS A 96 19.18 -3.56 -2.27
CA LYS A 96 20.40 -4.36 -2.08
C LYS A 96 20.77 -5.18 -3.32
N GLU A 97 19.79 -5.86 -3.89
CA GLU A 97 19.99 -6.89 -4.90
C GLU A 97 19.91 -6.34 -6.33
N HIS A 98 19.16 -5.26 -6.53
CA HIS A 98 18.89 -4.70 -7.85
C HIS A 98 19.48 -3.30 -8.04
N THR A 99 19.28 -2.78 -9.25
CA THR A 99 19.64 -1.42 -9.64
C THR A 99 18.35 -0.78 -10.13
N LEU A 100 17.78 0.12 -9.33
CA LEU A 100 16.48 0.74 -9.59
C LEU A 100 16.69 2.10 -10.23
N ALA A 101 16.13 2.32 -11.41
CA ALA A 101 16.21 3.61 -12.09
C ALA A 101 15.25 4.62 -11.44
N TYR A 102 15.77 5.82 -11.12
CA TYR A 102 14.92 6.89 -10.63
C TYR A 102 13.96 7.35 -11.73
N GLY A 103 12.68 7.55 -11.40
CA GLY A 103 11.64 7.94 -12.37
C GLY A 103 11.05 6.77 -13.17
N GLU A 104 11.67 5.59 -13.15
CA GLU A 104 11.18 4.39 -13.83
C GLU A 104 10.78 3.27 -12.85
N ASP A 105 11.62 3.02 -11.84
CA ASP A 105 11.40 1.97 -10.84
C ASP A 105 11.14 2.55 -9.45
N ILE A 106 11.80 3.67 -9.11
CA ILE A 106 11.73 4.29 -7.78
C ILE A 106 11.66 5.82 -7.87
N ASP A 107 10.82 6.41 -7.02
CA ASP A 107 10.71 7.86 -6.83
C ASP A 107 10.87 8.23 -5.36
N LEU A 108 11.51 9.39 -5.13
CA LEU A 108 11.56 10.07 -3.83
C LEU A 108 10.69 11.31 -3.92
N THR A 109 9.64 11.37 -3.12
CA THR A 109 8.61 12.41 -3.24
C THR A 109 8.37 13.08 -1.91
N LYS A 110 8.15 14.38 -1.91
CA LYS A 110 7.82 15.16 -0.72
C LYS A 110 6.56 15.98 -0.98
N TYR A 111 5.71 16.09 0.03
CA TYR A 111 4.53 16.94 -0.03
C TYR A 111 4.62 17.98 1.09
N GLU A 112 4.94 19.22 0.72
CA GLU A 112 5.07 20.34 1.64
C GLU A 112 4.41 21.57 1.02
N ASN A 113 3.78 22.41 1.85
CA ASN A 113 3.11 23.64 1.41
C ASN A 113 2.13 23.37 0.24
N GLU A 114 1.31 22.33 0.40
CA GLU A 114 0.29 21.89 -0.57
C GLU A 114 0.84 21.46 -1.95
N THR A 115 2.17 21.35 -2.09
CA THR A 115 2.84 21.06 -3.34
C THR A 115 3.58 19.72 -3.26
N ARG A 116 3.38 18.87 -4.27
CA ARG A 116 4.16 17.65 -4.45
C ARG A 116 5.43 17.97 -5.24
N THR A 117 6.59 17.63 -4.68
CA THR A 117 7.89 17.69 -5.36
C THR A 117 8.51 16.30 -5.47
N THR A 118 9.09 15.98 -6.63
CA THR A 118 9.91 14.78 -6.81
C THR A 118 11.38 15.17 -6.67
N LEU A 119 12.10 14.52 -5.76
CA LEU A 119 13.48 14.82 -5.37
C LEU A 119 14.41 13.66 -5.75
N ASN A 120 14.24 13.16 -6.97
CA ASN A 120 15.05 12.07 -7.50
C ASN A 120 16.48 12.55 -7.76
N PRO A 121 17.51 11.91 -7.16
CA PRO A 121 18.89 12.13 -7.53
C PRO A 121 19.15 11.66 -8.97
N SER A 122 20.26 12.11 -9.54
CA SER A 122 20.76 11.54 -10.79
C SER A 122 21.21 10.08 -10.57
N GLY A 123 21.10 9.25 -11.62
CA GLY A 123 21.58 7.87 -11.62
C GLY A 123 20.51 6.85 -11.20
N THR A 124 20.92 5.84 -10.44
CA THR A 124 20.09 4.68 -10.07
C THR A 124 20.28 4.36 -8.58
N ALA A 125 19.20 4.02 -7.88
CA ALA A 125 19.30 3.53 -6.51
C ALA A 125 19.84 2.08 -6.48
N THR A 126 21.01 1.87 -5.89
CA THR A 126 21.61 0.54 -5.75
C THR A 126 22.56 0.42 -4.57
N SER A 127 22.60 -0.74 -3.91
CA SER A 127 23.55 -1.08 -2.84
C SER A 127 24.89 -1.58 -3.33
N LYS A 128 25.10 -1.69 -4.64
CA LYS A 128 26.40 -2.02 -5.20
C LYS A 128 27.37 -0.91 -4.82
N THR A 129 28.03 -1.12 -3.68
CA THR A 129 29.16 -0.32 -3.24
C THR A 129 30.17 -0.43 -4.34
N VAL A 130 30.34 0.62 -5.12
CA VAL A 130 31.52 0.77 -5.94
C VAL A 130 32.68 0.97 -4.97
N ARG A 131 33.25 -0.14 -4.49
CA ARG A 131 34.63 -0.20 -4.03
C ARG A 131 35.55 -0.14 -5.26
N LEU A 132 35.35 0.84 -6.14
CA LEU A 132 36.42 1.20 -7.05
C LEU A 132 37.35 2.11 -6.26
N ARG A 133 38.35 1.50 -5.63
CA ARG A 133 39.50 2.24 -5.07
C ARG A 133 40.23 3.09 -6.13
N PHE A 134 39.89 2.98 -7.43
CA PHE A 134 40.62 3.64 -8.51
C PHE A 134 39.80 4.00 -9.78
N ALA A 135 38.47 4.05 -9.77
CA ALA A 135 37.74 4.46 -10.98
C ALA A 135 37.20 5.89 -10.87
N CYS A 136 37.82 6.75 -11.68
CA CYS A 136 37.28 7.89 -12.40
C CYS A 136 36.03 8.58 -11.83
N GLN A 137 36.25 9.84 -11.51
CA GLN A 137 35.39 10.91 -11.00
C GLN A 137 34.08 11.24 -11.76
N TRP A 138 33.52 10.33 -12.56
CA TRP A 138 32.39 10.65 -13.45
C TRP A 138 31.21 9.67 -13.43
N PHE A 139 31.26 8.57 -12.68
CA PHE A 139 30.11 7.70 -12.49
C PHE A 139 29.93 7.40 -11.00
N GLN A 140 28.99 8.11 -10.37
CA GLN A 140 28.68 7.95 -8.95
C GLN A 140 27.42 7.11 -8.81
N PRO A 141 27.51 5.78 -8.66
CA PRO A 141 26.34 4.97 -8.40
C PRO A 141 25.73 5.39 -7.05
N THR A 142 24.43 5.63 -7.09
CA THR A 142 23.68 6.21 -5.99
C THR A 142 23.42 5.14 -4.93
N CYS A 143 24.12 5.23 -3.79
CA CYS A 143 24.01 4.27 -2.69
C CYS A 143 22.57 4.24 -2.09
N PRO A 144 22.12 3.12 -1.47
CA PRO A 144 20.83 3.04 -0.78
C PRO A 144 20.76 4.01 0.38
N LEU A 145 21.92 4.38 0.94
CA LEU A 145 22.04 5.45 1.92
C LEU A 145 21.38 6.76 1.44
N GLN A 146 21.37 7.06 0.14
CA GLN A 146 20.70 8.27 -0.34
C GLN A 146 19.18 8.14 -0.25
N VAL A 147 18.60 7.00 -0.64
CA VAL A 147 17.16 6.74 -0.47
C VAL A 147 16.76 6.90 1.00
N TRP A 148 17.52 6.27 1.91
CA TRP A 148 17.25 6.35 3.34
C TRP A 148 17.48 7.74 3.93
N LYS A 149 18.50 8.47 3.47
CA LYS A 149 18.70 9.87 3.86
C LYS A 149 17.52 10.74 3.44
N HIS A 150 17.07 10.64 2.20
CA HIS A 150 15.89 11.38 1.74
C HIS A 150 14.63 10.99 2.50
N PHE A 151 14.48 9.70 2.84
CA PHE A 151 13.39 9.22 3.69
C PHE A 151 13.43 9.83 5.10
N GLU A 152 14.60 9.88 5.71
CA GLU A 152 14.84 10.55 7.01
C GLU A 152 14.57 12.07 6.91
N ASP A 153 14.87 12.69 5.76
CA ASP A 153 14.57 14.10 5.44
C ASP A 153 13.07 14.34 5.11
N GLY A 154 12.21 13.34 5.30
CA GLY A 154 10.76 13.46 5.17
C GLY A 154 10.19 13.08 3.80
N CYS A 155 10.97 12.50 2.89
CA CYS A 155 10.46 12.04 1.61
C CYS A 155 9.76 10.68 1.73
N SER A 156 8.65 10.50 1.03
CA SER A 156 8.08 9.19 0.74
C SER A 156 8.88 8.49 -0.37
N VAL A 157 9.17 7.22 -0.17
CA VAL A 157 9.73 6.32 -1.19
C VAL A 157 8.58 5.64 -1.92
N ARG A 158 8.53 5.77 -3.24
CA ARG A 158 7.52 5.15 -4.10
C ARG A 158 8.18 4.18 -5.06
N LEU A 159 7.81 2.90 -5.04
CA LEU A 159 8.18 1.98 -6.12
C LEU A 159 7.08 1.95 -7.17
N LEU A 160 7.45 2.08 -8.43
CA LEU A 160 6.54 2.23 -9.57
C LEU A 160 6.08 0.88 -10.14
N CYS A 161 6.89 -0.17 -9.98
CA CYS A 161 6.58 -1.50 -10.52
C CYS A 161 7.27 -2.58 -9.68
N PRO A 162 6.90 -2.74 -8.39
CA PRO A 162 7.58 -3.67 -7.48
C PRO A 162 7.53 -5.12 -7.95
N GLN A 163 6.55 -5.50 -8.77
CA GLN A 163 6.43 -6.83 -9.35
C GLN A 163 7.56 -7.21 -10.32
N LYS A 164 8.34 -6.25 -10.84
CA LYS A 164 9.58 -6.55 -11.57
C LYS A 164 10.64 -7.21 -10.69
N PHE A 165 10.56 -7.00 -9.38
CA PHE A 165 11.61 -7.35 -8.42
C PHE A 165 11.09 -8.22 -7.26
N SER A 166 9.80 -8.54 -7.21
CA SER A 166 9.17 -9.37 -6.18
C SER A 166 8.21 -10.37 -6.80
N ASP A 167 8.60 -11.65 -6.73
CA ASP A 167 7.79 -12.76 -7.25
C ASP A 167 6.43 -12.83 -6.57
N LYS A 168 6.34 -12.47 -5.29
CA LYS A 168 5.07 -12.45 -4.55
C LYS A 168 4.10 -11.43 -5.13
N MET A 169 4.58 -10.21 -5.38
CA MET A 169 3.79 -9.16 -6.04
C MET A 169 3.43 -9.55 -7.46
N TRP A 170 4.37 -10.16 -8.20
CA TRP A 170 4.10 -10.65 -9.56
C TRP A 170 3.02 -11.73 -9.58
N LYS A 171 3.09 -12.73 -8.71
CA LYS A 171 2.08 -13.79 -8.60
C LYS A 171 0.71 -13.22 -8.23
N MET A 172 0.65 -12.36 -7.21
CA MET A 172 -0.59 -11.68 -6.81
C MET A 172 -1.24 -10.97 -8.00
N LEU A 173 -0.48 -10.12 -8.70
CA LEU A 173 -1.01 -9.35 -9.82
C LEU A 173 -1.42 -10.26 -10.98
N SER A 174 -0.62 -11.27 -11.33
CA SER A 174 -0.93 -12.20 -12.43
C SER A 174 -2.23 -12.98 -12.17
N ILE A 175 -2.51 -13.35 -10.92
CA ILE A 175 -3.78 -13.99 -10.55
C ILE A 175 -4.95 -13.01 -10.68
N LEU A 176 -4.76 -11.75 -10.30
CA LEU A 176 -5.81 -10.72 -10.42
C LEU A 176 -6.07 -10.30 -11.88
N GLU A 177 -5.08 -10.38 -12.76
CA GLU A 177 -5.26 -10.17 -14.21
C GLU A 177 -6.25 -11.16 -14.81
N GLU A 178 -6.26 -12.41 -14.34
CA GLU A 178 -7.22 -13.44 -14.77
C GLU A 178 -8.66 -13.10 -14.32
N GLU A 179 -8.84 -12.47 -13.14
CA GLU A 179 -10.15 -12.04 -12.67
C GLU A 179 -10.66 -10.82 -13.43
N TRP A 180 -9.80 -9.82 -13.66
CA TRP A 180 -10.20 -8.56 -14.28
C TRP A 180 -10.20 -8.60 -15.81
N GLY A 181 -9.50 -9.56 -16.42
CA GLY A 181 -9.32 -9.62 -17.87
C GLY A 181 -8.56 -8.42 -18.44
N CYS A 182 -7.80 -7.72 -17.60
CA CYS A 182 -6.96 -6.58 -17.97
C CYS A 182 -5.69 -6.54 -17.13
N MET A 183 -4.72 -5.72 -17.54
CA MET A 183 -3.46 -5.55 -16.83
C MET A 183 -3.68 -5.12 -15.37
N ALA A 184 -2.94 -5.74 -14.44
CA ALA A 184 -2.88 -5.37 -13.03
C ALA A 184 -1.49 -4.83 -12.68
N GLY A 185 -1.42 -3.55 -12.33
CA GLY A 185 -0.19 -2.91 -11.85
C GLY A 185 -0.26 -2.61 -10.35
N SER A 186 0.89 -2.37 -9.73
CA SER A 186 0.95 -1.87 -8.35
C SER A 186 2.01 -0.81 -8.17
N ASN A 187 1.82 0.05 -7.17
CA ASN A 187 2.84 0.94 -6.63
C ASN A 187 2.89 0.72 -5.12
N THR A 188 4.08 0.82 -4.52
CA THR A 188 4.21 0.80 -3.06
C THR A 188 4.68 2.16 -2.56
N TYR A 189 4.22 2.54 -1.38
CA TYR A 189 4.51 3.84 -0.79
C TYR A 189 4.98 3.65 0.65
N LEU A 190 6.25 3.95 0.92
CA LEU A 190 6.80 4.02 2.26
C LEU A 190 6.91 5.50 2.64
N THR A 191 6.24 5.92 3.71
CA THR A 191 6.21 7.33 4.16
C THR A 191 6.72 7.42 5.60
N PRO A 192 7.62 8.36 5.93
CA PRO A 192 8.23 8.44 7.25
C PRO A 192 7.23 8.91 8.32
N LYS A 193 7.53 8.63 9.60
CA LYS A 193 6.74 9.14 10.74
C LYS A 193 6.58 10.66 10.65
N GLY A 194 5.39 11.14 11.03
CA GLY A 194 5.17 12.57 11.23
C GLY A 194 4.88 13.37 9.96
N THR A 195 5.18 12.84 8.77
CA THR A 195 4.69 13.40 7.50
C THR A 195 3.33 12.80 7.11
N GLN A 196 3.07 11.57 7.54
CA GLN A 196 1.78 10.88 7.72
C GLN A 196 2.05 9.70 8.68
N VAL A 197 1.19 9.45 9.66
CA VAL A 197 1.52 8.60 10.84
C VAL A 197 1.95 7.17 10.46
N GLU A 198 3.03 6.63 11.08
CA GLU A 198 3.47 5.25 10.81
C GLU A 198 2.40 4.22 11.23
N GLY A 199 2.30 3.15 10.45
CA GLY A 199 1.32 2.07 10.62
C GLY A 199 -0.13 2.48 10.34
N LYS A 200 -0.44 3.79 10.28
CA LYS A 200 -1.79 4.32 10.05
C LYS A 200 -1.75 5.61 9.22
N LYS A 201 -2.23 5.53 7.98
CA LYS A 201 -2.38 6.71 7.13
C LYS A 201 -3.80 7.29 7.24
N LEU A 202 -3.90 8.61 7.44
CA LEU A 202 -5.17 9.32 7.35
C LEU A 202 -5.51 9.56 5.88
N TRP A 203 -6.61 9.00 5.42
CA TRP A 203 -7.12 9.19 4.06
C TRP A 203 -8.32 10.15 4.06
N LYS A 204 -8.33 11.06 3.09
CA LYS A 204 -9.51 11.85 2.71
C LYS A 204 -9.83 11.50 1.25
N VAL A 205 -11.05 11.04 1.01
CA VAL A 205 -11.55 10.66 -0.31
C VAL A 205 -12.77 11.52 -0.60
N TYR A 206 -12.82 12.11 -1.78
CA TYR A 206 -13.89 13.01 -2.21
C TYR A 206 -14.62 12.40 -3.39
N ALA A 207 -15.91 12.70 -3.53
CA ALA A 207 -16.65 12.40 -4.75
C ALA A 207 -16.11 13.25 -5.92
N PRO A 208 -16.28 12.81 -7.18
CA PRO A 208 -16.01 13.65 -8.35
C PRO A 208 -16.71 15.01 -8.21
N LEU A 209 -16.04 16.09 -8.63
CA LEU A 209 -16.60 17.45 -8.51
C LEU A 209 -17.67 17.73 -9.57
N SER A 210 -17.67 16.93 -10.64
CA SER A 210 -18.60 17.03 -11.78
C SER A 210 -18.78 15.68 -12.47
N ASP A 211 -19.76 15.60 -13.37
CA ASP A 211 -19.98 14.42 -14.21
C ASP A 211 -18.79 14.17 -15.16
N ASP A 212 -18.11 15.23 -15.63
CA ASP A 212 -16.92 15.13 -16.49
C ASP A 212 -15.70 14.55 -15.75
N GLU A 213 -15.65 14.70 -14.43
CA GLU A 213 -14.62 14.09 -13.57
C GLU A 213 -15.00 12.67 -13.11
N THR A 214 -16.18 12.17 -13.49
CA THR A 214 -16.63 10.83 -13.12
C THR A 214 -16.06 9.79 -14.08
N LEU A 215 -15.31 8.83 -13.54
CA LEU A 215 -14.60 7.79 -14.30
C LEU A 215 -13.70 8.36 -15.41
N PRO A 216 -12.72 9.22 -15.06
CA PRO A 216 -11.80 9.79 -16.05
C PRO A 216 -11.03 8.65 -16.73
N ARG A 217 -10.91 8.73 -18.06
CA ARG A 217 -10.27 7.72 -18.91
C ARG A 217 -8.92 8.21 -19.41
#